data_AF-A0AAW2QF02-F1
#
_entry.id   AF-A0AAW2QF02-F1
#
_cell.length_a   1.000
_cell.length_b   1.000
_cell.length_c   1.000
_cell.angle_alpha   90.00
_cell.angle_beta   90.00
_cell.angle_gamma   90.00
#
_symmetry.space_group_name_H-M   'P 1'
#
loop_
_entity.id
_entity.type
_entity.pdbx_description
1 polymer ?
#
loop_
_entity_poly.entity_id
_entity_poly.type
_entity_poly.pdbx_seq_one_letter_code
_entity_poly.pdbx_strand_id
1 'polypeptide(L)'
;MEQFQNQELEYVVDDYYDVTDFEDDDVTPRSGTSSFDDDDSMDSDFEDDFELSKPKTDTSALEVRNGKDIQGIPWERLNFTREKYRESRLKQYKNYENLSTSREDLEKECKEVEKGHNFYDFQFNTRLVKSTIVHFQAIKFAAFFGAKLCLRSRTAVLSEQLADKGSIPYASNWKFFHFQLRNLLWATSKHDVYLMQNYSVMHWSSLLRRGKEVLNVAKPITPTLKYPGCLAQPLSRVQISTMTVKDNLMVAGGFQGELICKYIDQPGVAFCTKISTDENAITNAVDIYRNPSGAMRVMTANNDAQVRVMDAVNFTCLNRFTFPWSVNNTSVSPDGKLLAVLGDSPECLIADAQSGKVIGNLKGHLDYSFASAWHPEGHILATGNQDTTCRLWDVRNLSESIAVLKGRMGAIRAVKFTSDGRYMAMAEPADFVHVFDTQSDYSKGQEIDLFGEIAGISFSPDTEALFVGVADRTYGSLLEFNRRRYDHYLDCMV
;
A
#
# COMPACT_ATOMS: atom_id res chain seq x y z
N MET A 1 34.44 19.93 31.50
CA MET A 1 35.27 20.02 30.29
C MET A 1 35.10 18.67 29.61
N GLU A 2 34.40 18.53 28.49
CA GLU A 2 34.32 19.43 27.33
C GLU A 2 32.87 19.72 26.92
N GLN A 3 32.64 20.95 26.47
CA GLN A 3 31.47 21.38 25.72
C GLN A 3 31.59 20.84 24.29
N PHE A 4 30.54 20.23 23.76
CA PHE A 4 30.33 20.17 22.32
C PHE A 4 28.92 20.70 21.99
N GLN A 5 28.93 21.63 21.04
CA GLN A 5 27.84 22.52 20.68
C GLN A 5 26.63 21.77 20.11
N ASN A 6 25.46 22.11 20.64
CA ASN A 6 24.15 21.66 20.21
C ASN A 6 23.58 22.67 19.20
N GLN A 7 24.16 22.74 18.01
CA GLN A 7 23.65 23.53 16.88
C GLN A 7 23.87 22.71 15.61
N GLU A 8 22.86 22.68 14.73
CA GLU A 8 22.71 21.84 13.52
C GLU A 8 22.06 20.47 13.71
N LEU A 9 20.77 20.46 14.09
CA LEU A 9 19.77 19.48 13.62
C LEU A 9 18.33 20.01 13.90
N GLU A 10 18.11 21.30 13.63
CA GLU A 10 16.76 21.85 13.44
C GLU A 10 16.51 21.93 11.94
N TYR A 11 15.96 20.87 11.33
CA TYR A 11 15.19 21.02 10.10
C TYR A 11 14.10 19.95 9.98
N VAL A 12 12.88 20.44 10.25
CA VAL A 12 11.57 20.07 9.72
C VAL A 12 10.95 18.77 10.22
N VAL A 13 10.71 18.72 11.53
CA VAL A 13 9.43 18.24 12.06
C VAL A 13 8.66 19.48 12.49
N ASP A 14 8.04 20.16 11.53
CA ASP A 14 6.89 21.06 11.71
C ASP A 14 6.62 21.73 10.36
N ASP A 15 5.49 21.37 9.77
CA ASP A 15 4.63 22.14 8.85
C ASP A 15 3.63 21.14 8.24
N TYR A 16 2.83 20.56 9.13
CA TYR A 16 1.54 19.97 8.80
C TYR A 16 0.47 20.97 9.28
N TYR A 17 -0.43 21.36 8.38
CA TYR A 17 -1.54 22.35 8.47
C TYR A 17 -1.23 23.79 8.02
N ASP A 18 -1.50 24.08 6.73
CA ASP A 18 -2.45 25.14 6.37
C ASP A 18 -3.08 24.83 5.00
N VAL A 19 -4.41 24.67 4.96
CA VAL A 19 -5.19 24.48 3.71
C VAL A 19 -6.46 25.32 3.85
N THR A 20 -6.32 26.64 3.75
CA THR A 20 -7.33 27.70 3.55
C THR A 20 -6.51 28.97 3.25
N ASP A 21 -6.69 29.84 2.24
CA ASP A 21 -7.72 30.15 1.26
C ASP A 21 -6.99 30.72 0.02
N PHE A 22 -7.47 30.46 -1.20
CA PHE A 22 -7.08 31.26 -2.37
C PHE A 22 -8.26 32.15 -2.72
N GLU A 23 -8.16 33.44 -2.37
CA GLU A 23 -9.04 34.48 -2.89
C GLU A 23 -8.72 34.72 -4.37
N ASP A 24 -9.80 34.82 -5.14
CA ASP A 24 -9.86 35.18 -6.56
C ASP A 24 -9.26 36.57 -6.80
N ASP A 25 -8.52 36.74 -7.91
CA ASP A 25 -8.40 38.06 -8.56
C ASP A 25 -8.35 37.91 -10.10
N ASP A 26 -9.56 38.04 -10.64
CA ASP A 26 -9.98 38.84 -11.80
C ASP A 26 -9.03 39.01 -13.01
N VAL A 27 -9.39 38.38 -14.13
CA VAL A 27 -8.85 38.68 -15.46
C VAL A 27 -9.92 39.42 -16.26
N THR A 28 -9.66 40.68 -16.59
CA THR A 28 -10.41 41.39 -17.66
C THR A 28 -9.51 41.66 -18.87
N PRO A 29 -10.02 41.53 -20.11
CA PRO A 29 -9.20 41.54 -21.32
C PRO A 29 -9.26 42.89 -22.07
N ARG A 30 -8.17 43.28 -22.74
CA ARG A 30 -8.22 44.32 -23.79
C ARG A 30 -7.34 43.99 -25.01
N SER A 31 -8.05 43.61 -26.07
CA SER A 31 -7.90 43.95 -27.49
C SER A 31 -6.67 44.71 -28.02
N GLY A 32 -6.14 44.21 -29.15
CA GLY A 32 -6.02 45.04 -30.38
C GLY A 32 -4.66 45.15 -31.07
N THR A 33 -4.53 44.43 -32.20
CA THR A 33 -3.90 44.80 -33.51
C THR A 33 -2.49 45.42 -33.52
N SER A 34 -1.46 44.82 -34.14
CA SER A 34 -1.09 44.75 -35.58
C SER A 34 0.43 44.43 -35.58
N SER A 35 1.15 43.94 -36.59
CA SER A 35 1.09 43.92 -38.05
C SER A 35 2.05 42.83 -38.56
N PHE A 36 1.83 42.39 -39.80
CA PHE A 36 2.70 41.54 -40.61
C PHE A 36 4.08 42.17 -40.86
N ASP A 37 5.10 41.33 -41.01
CA ASP A 37 6.08 41.42 -42.10
C ASP A 37 6.83 40.07 -42.25
N ASP A 38 6.90 39.60 -43.49
CA ASP A 38 7.60 38.42 -43.99
C ASP A 38 9.11 38.68 -44.12
N ASP A 39 9.95 37.66 -43.87
CA ASP A 39 11.20 37.47 -44.63
C ASP A 39 11.63 35.99 -44.61
N ASP A 40 11.61 35.37 -45.78
CA ASP A 40 12.15 34.04 -46.08
C ASP A 40 13.61 34.19 -46.54
N SER A 41 14.55 33.46 -45.92
CA SER A 41 15.81 33.12 -46.60
C SER A 41 16.39 31.76 -46.16
N MET A 42 16.93 31.07 -47.16
CA MET A 42 17.27 29.65 -47.25
C MET A 42 18.49 29.15 -46.43
N ASP A 43 18.41 27.85 -46.12
CA ASP A 43 19.46 26.83 -46.01
C ASP A 43 20.61 26.98 -45.00
N SER A 44 20.67 26.07 -44.04
CA SER A 44 21.76 25.07 -43.98
C SER A 44 21.51 24.00 -42.91
N ASP A 45 21.69 22.75 -43.32
CA ASP A 45 21.78 21.58 -42.45
C ASP A 45 22.85 21.78 -41.37
N PHE A 46 22.44 21.77 -40.11
CA PHE A 46 23.27 21.29 -39.03
C PHE A 46 22.36 20.63 -37.99
N GLU A 47 22.53 19.33 -37.82
CA GLU A 47 21.97 18.57 -36.71
C GLU A 47 22.38 19.26 -35.41
N ASP A 48 21.42 19.90 -34.74
CA ASP A 48 21.65 20.45 -33.41
C ASP A 48 20.89 19.60 -32.38
N ASP A 49 21.73 18.87 -31.68
CA ASP A 49 21.53 17.92 -30.59
C ASP A 49 20.83 18.64 -29.42
N PHE A 50 19.52 18.89 -29.55
CA PHE A 50 18.72 19.55 -28.53
C PHE A 50 17.95 18.55 -27.65
N GLU A 51 18.62 17.48 -27.19
CA GLU A 51 18.28 16.91 -25.89
C GLU A 51 18.84 17.82 -24.80
N LEU A 52 18.11 18.92 -24.53
CA LEU A 52 18.27 19.70 -23.31
C LEU A 52 18.00 18.79 -22.09
N SER A 53 19.10 18.21 -21.61
CA SER A 53 19.42 17.71 -20.27
C SER A 53 18.32 17.87 -19.21
N LYS A 54 17.24 17.08 -19.32
CA LYS A 54 16.57 16.63 -18.10
C LYS A 54 17.56 15.70 -17.39
N PRO A 55 17.86 15.91 -16.10
CA PRO A 55 18.72 14.99 -15.38
C PRO A 55 18.14 13.57 -15.54
N LYS A 56 18.96 12.61 -15.99
CA LYS A 56 18.58 11.19 -16.02
C LYS A 56 18.32 10.73 -14.59
N THR A 57 17.08 10.89 -14.14
CA THR A 57 16.63 10.50 -12.79
C THR A 57 16.47 8.99 -12.65
N ASP A 58 16.32 8.30 -13.77
CA ASP A 58 16.11 6.89 -13.84
C ASP A 58 17.42 6.12 -13.63
N THR A 59 17.31 4.84 -13.27
CA THR A 59 18.46 3.99 -12.99
C THR A 59 18.26 2.63 -13.63
N SER A 60 19.22 2.25 -14.47
CA SER A 60 19.22 0.98 -15.21
C SER A 60 19.98 -0.11 -14.45
N ALA A 61 19.68 -1.37 -14.74
CA ALA A 61 20.43 -2.51 -14.19
C ALA A 61 21.94 -2.45 -14.50
N LEU A 62 22.34 -1.90 -15.66
CA LEU A 62 23.76 -1.76 -16.02
C LEU A 62 24.47 -0.78 -15.08
N GLU A 63 23.86 0.37 -14.79
CA GLU A 63 24.43 1.33 -13.85
C GLU A 63 24.54 0.76 -12.43
N VAL A 64 23.54 -0.02 -12.01
CA VAL A 64 23.59 -0.69 -10.70
C VAL A 64 24.70 -1.72 -10.62
N ARG A 65 24.90 -2.51 -11.69
CA ARG A 65 26.05 -3.43 -11.77
C ARG A 65 27.39 -2.70 -11.72
N ASN A 66 27.42 -1.43 -12.14
CA ASN A 66 28.60 -0.56 -12.04
C ASN A 66 28.70 0.17 -10.68
N GLY A 67 27.88 -0.19 -9.69
CA GLY A 67 27.96 0.33 -8.33
C GLY A 67 27.03 1.51 -8.02
N LYS A 68 26.16 1.93 -8.96
CA LYS A 68 25.12 2.92 -8.67
C LYS A 68 24.06 2.33 -7.75
N ASP A 69 23.57 3.12 -6.80
CA ASP A 69 22.43 2.74 -5.97
C ASP A 69 21.18 2.45 -6.84
N ILE A 70 20.38 1.44 -6.49
CA ILE A 70 19.19 1.02 -7.29
C ILE A 70 18.13 2.11 -7.44
N GLN A 71 18.05 3.05 -6.49
CA GLN A 71 17.18 4.21 -6.57
C GLN A 71 17.91 5.45 -7.13
N GLY A 72 19.20 5.31 -7.44
CA GLY A 72 20.09 6.37 -7.90
C GLY A 72 20.33 7.43 -6.83
N ILE A 73 20.30 7.06 -5.55
CA ILE A 73 20.60 7.97 -4.44
C ILE A 73 22.12 8.20 -4.39
N PRO A 74 22.60 9.46 -4.51
CA PRO A 74 24.01 9.77 -4.44
C PRO A 74 24.46 9.86 -2.97
N TRP A 75 24.57 8.72 -2.30
CA TRP A 75 24.92 8.63 -0.88
C TRP A 75 26.24 9.35 -0.55
N GLU A 76 27.17 9.39 -1.48
CA GLU A 76 28.46 10.10 -1.37
C GLU A 76 28.33 11.63 -1.28
N ARG A 77 27.18 12.19 -1.68
CA ARG A 77 26.88 13.63 -1.60
C ARG A 77 26.04 13.98 -0.37
N LEU A 78 25.61 13.00 0.41
CA LEU A 78 24.79 13.19 1.60
C LEU A 78 25.67 13.16 2.86
N ASN A 79 25.25 13.88 3.89
CA ASN A 79 25.96 13.94 5.18
C ASN A 79 25.83 12.64 6.01
N PHE A 80 25.16 11.63 5.48
CA PHE A 80 24.93 10.34 6.14
C PHE A 80 25.00 9.21 5.11
N THR A 81 25.52 8.06 5.55
CA THR A 81 25.50 6.84 4.75
C THR A 81 24.14 6.15 4.84
N ARG A 82 23.90 5.22 3.92
CA ARG A 82 22.70 4.39 3.91
C ARG A 82 22.52 3.64 5.23
N GLU A 83 23.59 3.11 5.79
CA GLU A 83 23.61 2.35 7.04
C GLU A 83 23.28 3.25 8.23
N LYS A 84 23.90 4.43 8.34
CA LYS A 84 23.61 5.39 9.42
C LYS A 84 22.15 5.84 9.41
N TYR A 85 21.62 6.09 8.22
CA TYR A 85 20.21 6.42 8.06
C TYR A 85 19.31 5.26 8.51
N ARG A 86 19.65 4.03 8.11
CA ARG A 86 18.93 2.82 8.50
C ARG A 86 18.91 2.62 10.01
N GLU A 87 20.05 2.80 10.66
CA GLU A 87 20.14 2.71 12.12
C GLU A 87 19.25 3.74 12.81
N SER A 88 19.21 4.98 12.31
CA SER A 88 18.32 6.02 12.83
C SER A 88 16.85 5.61 12.70
N ARG A 89 16.45 5.11 11.53
CA ARG A 89 15.06 4.67 11.30
C ARG A 89 14.68 3.45 12.15
N LEU A 90 15.57 2.46 12.29
CA LEU A 90 15.36 1.31 13.17
C LEU A 90 15.18 1.73 14.63
N LYS A 91 15.92 2.74 15.11
CA LYS A 91 15.73 3.30 16.46
C LYS A 91 14.37 3.99 16.62
N GLN A 92 13.90 4.72 15.60
CA GLN A 92 12.59 5.35 15.63
C GLN A 92 11.46 4.30 15.71
N TYR A 93 11.54 3.22 14.92
CA TYR A 93 10.52 2.16 14.94
C TYR A 93 10.47 1.36 16.24
N LYS A 94 11.61 1.12 16.90
CA LYS A 94 11.64 0.49 18.25
C LYS A 94 10.83 1.26 19.29
N ASN A 95 10.69 2.59 19.15
CA ASN A 95 9.93 3.40 20.10
C ASN A 95 8.40 3.26 19.96
N TYR A 96 7.89 2.65 18.87
CA TYR A 96 6.45 2.46 18.62
C TYR A 96 5.91 1.11 19.13
N GLU A 97 6.65 0.39 19.98
CA GLU A 97 6.28 -0.93 20.47
C GLU A 97 5.05 -0.88 21.42
N ASN A 98 3.97 -1.55 20.99
CA ASN A 98 2.73 -1.75 21.74
C ASN A 98 2.43 -3.25 21.99
N LEU A 99 3.46 -4.08 22.06
CA LEU A 99 3.29 -5.53 22.24
C LEU A 99 3.29 -5.92 23.72
N SER A 100 2.45 -6.88 24.07
CA SER A 100 2.40 -7.47 25.41
C SER A 100 3.56 -8.42 25.71
N THR A 101 4.18 -8.97 24.66
CA THR A 101 5.25 -9.97 24.72
C THR A 101 6.55 -9.35 24.22
N SER A 102 7.69 -9.78 24.75
CA SER A 102 8.99 -9.30 24.30
C SER A 102 9.27 -9.72 22.86
N ARG A 103 10.02 -8.90 22.11
CA ARG A 103 10.43 -9.24 20.75
C ARG A 103 11.32 -10.48 20.72
N GLU A 104 12.16 -10.68 21.74
CA GLU A 104 13.01 -11.87 21.85
C GLU A 104 12.21 -13.16 21.91
N ASP A 105 11.04 -13.15 22.55
CA ASP A 105 10.18 -14.33 22.62
C ASP A 105 9.42 -14.57 21.31
N LEU A 106 8.97 -13.51 20.63
CA LEU A 106 8.42 -13.59 19.27
C LEU A 106 9.45 -14.12 18.27
N GLU A 107 10.70 -13.69 18.41
CA GLU A 107 11.79 -14.13 17.54
C GLU A 107 12.11 -15.61 17.69
N LYS A 108 11.87 -16.22 18.85
CA LYS A 108 12.02 -17.67 19.06
C LYS A 108 10.97 -18.49 18.32
N GLU A 109 9.80 -17.92 18.06
CA GLU A 109 8.74 -18.56 17.26
C GLU A 109 8.99 -18.40 15.76
N CYS A 110 9.77 -17.39 15.37
CA CYS A 110 10.04 -17.10 13.97
C CYS A 110 10.90 -18.19 13.33
N LYS A 111 10.52 -18.57 12.11
CA LYS A 111 11.29 -19.49 11.28
C LYS A 111 12.64 -18.88 10.94
N GLU A 112 13.69 -19.70 11.03
CA GLU A 112 15.01 -19.32 10.50
C GLU A 112 14.95 -19.33 8.97
N VAL A 113 15.32 -18.19 8.37
CA VAL A 113 15.31 -18.01 6.93
C VAL A 113 16.74 -17.73 6.45
N GLU A 114 17.22 -18.57 5.55
CA GLU A 114 18.45 -18.38 4.80
C GLU A 114 18.30 -17.13 3.92
N LYS A 115 19.09 -16.10 4.22
CA LYS A 115 19.13 -14.84 3.47
C LYS A 115 20.15 -14.91 2.34
N GLY A 116 20.00 -14.02 1.35
CA GLY A 116 20.98 -13.83 0.27
C GLY A 116 20.65 -14.63 -1.00
N HIS A 117 19.49 -15.26 -1.06
CA HIS A 117 18.96 -15.78 -2.32
C HIS A 117 18.46 -14.62 -3.18
N ASN A 118 18.59 -14.77 -4.50
CA ASN A 118 18.07 -13.82 -5.49
C ASN A 118 17.04 -14.55 -6.36
N PHE A 119 15.77 -14.24 -6.15
CA PHE A 119 14.64 -14.76 -6.92
C PHE A 119 14.19 -13.76 -7.99
N TYR A 120 14.36 -12.46 -7.72
CA TYR A 120 14.02 -11.36 -8.61
C TYR A 120 15.22 -10.40 -8.74
N ASP A 121 15.71 -10.21 -9.96
CA ASP A 121 16.85 -9.33 -10.24
C ASP A 121 16.36 -7.94 -10.63
N PHE A 122 16.97 -6.90 -10.05
CA PHE A 122 16.69 -5.51 -10.39
C PHE A 122 16.87 -5.25 -11.89
N GLN A 123 15.92 -4.56 -12.50
CA GLN A 123 15.94 -4.22 -13.92
C GLN A 123 16.00 -2.72 -14.15
N PHE A 124 15.12 -2.00 -13.48
CA PHE A 124 14.93 -0.60 -13.77
C PHE A 124 14.26 0.13 -12.62
N ASN A 125 14.61 1.40 -12.47
CA ASN A 125 13.96 2.33 -11.57
C ASN A 125 13.63 3.60 -12.34
N THR A 126 12.39 4.08 -12.22
CA THR A 126 12.00 5.40 -12.75
C THR A 126 11.49 6.33 -11.68
N ARG A 127 11.86 7.62 -11.79
CA ARG A 127 11.30 8.70 -10.96
C ARG A 127 10.25 9.53 -11.70
N LEU A 128 9.95 9.19 -12.96
CA LEU A 128 8.94 9.88 -13.76
C LEU A 128 7.53 9.65 -13.21
N VAL A 129 7.30 8.44 -12.69
CA VAL A 129 6.12 8.09 -11.90
C VAL A 129 6.57 7.76 -10.48
N LYS A 130 5.89 8.34 -9.50
CA LYS A 130 6.19 8.11 -8.09
C LYS A 130 4.91 8.00 -7.28
N SER A 131 4.90 7.06 -6.34
CA SER A 131 3.75 6.86 -5.50
C SER A 131 3.61 8.00 -4.50
N THR A 132 2.38 8.43 -4.26
CA THR A 132 2.05 9.34 -3.15
C THR A 132 1.18 8.59 -2.15
N ILE A 133 1.57 8.68 -0.89
CA ILE A 133 0.81 8.11 0.21
C ILE A 133 0.24 9.26 1.04
N VAL A 134 -1.05 9.19 1.33
CA VAL A 134 -1.67 10.07 2.32
C VAL A 134 -1.39 9.51 3.71
N HIS A 135 -0.71 10.31 4.54
CA HIS A 135 -0.51 9.98 5.94
C HIS A 135 -1.75 10.35 6.72
N PHE A 136 -2.35 9.38 7.41
CA PHE A 136 -3.34 9.64 8.44
C PHE A 136 -2.68 9.47 9.82
N GLN A 137 -2.30 10.60 10.41
CA GLN A 137 -1.95 10.65 11.83
C GLN A 137 -3.21 10.98 12.62
N ALA A 138 -3.58 10.12 13.57
CA ALA A 138 -4.61 10.44 14.56
C ALA A 138 -4.07 11.50 15.54
N ILE A 139 -3.95 12.75 15.10
CA ILE A 139 -3.60 13.90 15.93
C ILE A 139 -4.68 14.96 15.75
N LYS A 140 -5.32 15.31 16.87
CA LYS A 140 -6.40 16.31 17.08
C LYS A 140 -7.81 15.89 16.63
N PHE A 141 -8.60 15.32 17.55
CA PHE A 141 -10.04 15.62 17.68
C PHE A 141 -10.63 15.25 19.07
N ALA A 142 -9.80 15.15 20.12
CA ALA A 142 -10.30 14.89 21.48
C ALA A 142 -10.64 16.16 22.28
N ALA A 143 -10.42 17.37 21.73
CA ALA A 143 -10.43 18.60 22.54
C ALA A 143 -11.53 19.62 22.23
N PHE A 144 -12.39 19.46 21.22
CA PHE A 144 -13.38 20.53 20.92
C PHE A 144 -14.80 20.11 20.54
N PHE A 145 -15.08 18.83 20.30
CA PHE A 145 -16.45 18.32 20.25
C PHE A 145 -16.48 16.97 20.99
N GLY A 146 -17.56 16.72 21.73
CA GLY A 146 -17.77 15.50 22.53
C GLY A 146 -17.95 14.23 21.70
N ALA A 147 -17.05 13.96 20.75
CA ALA A 147 -16.97 12.73 20.01
C ALA A 147 -16.32 11.65 20.89
N LYS A 148 -17.16 10.75 21.41
CA LYS A 148 -16.74 9.40 21.78
C LYS A 148 -16.25 8.70 20.51
N LEU A 149 -14.97 8.86 20.19
CA LEU A 149 -14.25 7.87 19.42
C LEU A 149 -14.33 6.56 20.21
N CYS A 150 -14.81 5.48 19.59
CA CYS A 150 -15.15 4.22 20.24
C CYS A 150 -13.89 3.48 20.73
N LEU A 151 -13.30 3.97 21.82
CA LEU A 151 -12.54 3.18 22.79
C LEU A 151 -13.51 2.70 23.87
N ARG A 152 -14.39 1.77 23.51
CA ARG A 152 -15.12 0.85 24.40
C ARG A 152 -15.18 -0.48 23.65
N SER A 153 -14.54 -1.57 24.03
CA SER A 153 -14.36 -2.10 25.38
C SER A 153 -13.08 -2.93 25.53
N ARG A 154 -12.18 -2.52 26.43
CA ARG A 154 -11.64 -3.48 27.39
C ARG A 154 -12.60 -3.49 28.56
N THR A 155 -13.35 -4.58 28.74
CA THR A 155 -13.74 -4.99 30.08
C THR A 155 -12.46 -5.27 30.85
N ALA A 156 -12.02 -4.28 31.61
CA ALA A 156 -11.24 -4.52 32.81
C ALA A 156 -12.12 -5.37 33.75
N VAL A 157 -11.76 -6.64 33.91
CA VAL A 157 -12.09 -7.35 35.15
C VAL A 157 -10.97 -7.00 36.11
N LEU A 158 -11.17 -5.90 36.84
CA LEU A 158 -10.56 -5.63 38.14
C LEU A 158 -11.57 -4.73 38.87
N SER A 159 -12.57 -5.39 39.44
CA SER A 159 -13.49 -4.80 40.40
C SER A 159 -12.75 -4.52 41.71
N GLU A 160 -12.87 -3.28 42.18
CA GLU A 160 -12.90 -2.87 43.58
C GLU A 160 -11.85 -3.46 44.53
N GLN A 161 -10.76 -2.72 44.73
CA GLN A 161 -10.27 -2.39 46.07
C GLN A 161 -9.21 -1.28 45.99
N LEU A 162 -9.28 -0.34 46.94
CA LEU A 162 -8.35 0.77 47.22
C LEU A 162 -8.60 2.07 46.45
N ALA A 163 -9.74 2.69 46.74
CA ALA A 163 -9.78 4.15 46.88
C ALA A 163 -9.26 4.51 48.28
N ASP A 164 -7.97 4.82 48.42
CA ASP A 164 -7.50 5.89 49.31
C ASP A 164 -6.00 6.15 49.15
N LYS A 165 -5.62 7.43 49.29
CA LYS A 165 -4.25 8.00 49.37
C LYS A 165 -3.50 8.31 48.05
N GLY A 166 -3.79 9.50 47.54
CA GLY A 166 -2.82 10.59 47.35
C GLY A 166 -1.49 10.31 46.64
N SER A 167 -1.38 10.72 45.38
CA SER A 167 -0.33 11.59 44.80
C SER A 167 -0.40 11.49 43.27
N ILE A 168 -0.65 12.63 42.60
CA ILE A 168 -0.63 12.74 41.15
C ILE A 168 0.76 13.22 40.73
N PRO A 169 1.42 12.56 39.75
CA PRO A 169 2.32 13.26 38.86
C PRO A 169 1.73 13.31 37.44
N TYR A 170 1.68 14.52 36.90
CA TYR A 170 1.57 14.80 35.47
C TYR A 170 2.80 14.25 34.73
N ALA A 171 2.59 13.57 33.60
CA ALA A 171 3.34 13.78 32.33
C ALA A 171 2.96 12.72 31.28
N SER A 172 2.09 13.12 30.36
CA SER A 172 2.09 12.84 28.92
C SER A 172 2.99 11.73 28.37
N ASN A 173 2.40 10.60 28.01
CA ASN A 173 2.88 9.71 26.93
C ASN A 173 1.72 9.50 25.94
N TRP A 174 1.55 10.46 25.02
CA TRP A 174 0.61 10.31 23.92
C TRP A 174 1.24 9.39 22.87
N LYS A 175 0.73 8.17 22.76
CA LYS A 175 1.16 7.22 21.73
C LYS A 175 0.42 7.51 20.43
N PHE A 176 1.16 7.90 19.39
CA PHE A 176 0.64 8.13 18.04
C PHE A 176 0.37 6.79 17.36
N PHE A 177 -0.89 6.50 17.03
CA PHE A 177 -1.24 5.40 16.14
C PHE A 177 -1.20 5.92 14.70
N HIS A 178 -0.21 5.45 13.95
CA HIS A 178 0.00 5.81 12.55
C HIS A 178 -0.66 4.75 11.67
N PHE A 179 -1.80 5.10 11.05
CA PHE A 179 -2.57 4.16 10.24
C PHE A 179 -2.21 4.37 8.76
N GLN A 180 -1.71 3.31 8.13
CA GLN A 180 -1.11 3.40 6.80
C GLN A 180 -1.59 2.23 5.95
N LEU A 181 -2.55 2.51 5.07
CA LEU A 181 -3.05 1.59 4.05
C LEU A 181 -2.09 1.60 2.86
N ARG A 182 -1.81 0.42 2.27
CA ARG A 182 -0.62 0.19 1.39
C ARG A 182 -0.87 -0.64 0.13
N ASN A 183 -2.06 -0.50 -0.46
CA ASN A 183 -2.40 -1.14 -1.73
C ASN A 183 -2.63 -0.07 -2.81
N LEU A 184 -1.56 0.66 -3.18
CA LEU A 184 -1.59 1.76 -4.16
C LEU A 184 -0.80 1.48 -5.45
N LEU A 185 -0.47 0.21 -5.70
CA LEU A 185 0.27 -0.27 -6.85
C LEU A 185 -0.34 -1.58 -7.35
N TRP A 186 -0.55 -1.69 -8.66
CA TRP A 186 -1.08 -2.91 -9.26
C TRP A 186 -0.55 -3.16 -10.67
N ALA A 187 0.04 -4.33 -10.91
CA ALA A 187 0.48 -4.78 -12.22
C ALA A 187 -0.61 -5.62 -12.89
N THR A 188 -0.87 -5.36 -14.17
CA THR A 188 -1.80 -6.15 -15.00
C THR A 188 -1.08 -6.98 -16.06
N SER A 189 0.17 -6.66 -16.34
CA SER A 189 1.10 -7.43 -17.17
C SER A 189 2.52 -7.18 -16.68
N LYS A 190 3.51 -7.87 -17.26
CA LYS A 190 4.94 -7.53 -17.06
C LYS A 190 5.27 -6.09 -17.48
N HIS A 191 4.43 -5.46 -18.30
CA HIS A 191 4.72 -4.17 -18.89
C HIS A 191 3.77 -3.06 -18.46
N ASP A 192 2.65 -3.38 -17.81
CA ASP A 192 1.59 -2.43 -17.50
C ASP A 192 1.29 -2.40 -16.00
N VAL A 193 1.58 -1.25 -15.40
CA VAL A 193 1.47 -1.03 -13.96
C VAL A 193 0.67 0.22 -13.69
N TYR A 194 -0.19 0.17 -12.69
CA TYR A 194 -1.02 1.27 -12.24
C TYR A 194 -0.60 1.67 -10.83
N LEU A 195 -0.41 2.96 -10.59
CA LEU A 195 -0.01 3.48 -9.29
C LEU A 195 -0.66 4.82 -8.97
N MET A 196 -0.87 5.06 -7.68
CA MET A 196 -1.38 6.33 -7.20
C MET A 196 -0.28 7.40 -7.12
N GLN A 197 -0.45 8.50 -7.82
CA GLN A 197 0.43 9.68 -7.78
C GLN A 197 -0.41 10.93 -7.50
N ASN A 198 -0.24 11.52 -6.32
CA ASN A 198 -1.00 12.66 -5.81
C ASN A 198 -2.52 12.43 -5.80
N TYR A 199 -3.24 12.98 -6.78
CA TYR A 199 -4.69 12.82 -6.99
C TYR A 199 -5.01 12.07 -8.28
N SER A 200 -4.02 11.40 -8.85
CA SER A 200 -4.12 10.73 -10.15
C SER A 200 -3.69 9.29 -10.04
N VAL A 201 -4.47 8.38 -10.63
CA VAL A 201 -4.00 7.03 -10.93
C VAL A 201 -3.28 7.09 -12.27
N MET A 202 -1.99 6.78 -12.23
CA MET A 202 -1.11 6.75 -13.39
C MET A 202 -0.98 5.31 -13.88
N HIS A 203 -1.08 5.11 -15.18
CA HIS A 203 -0.58 3.91 -15.86
C HIS A 203 0.85 4.17 -16.30
N TRP A 204 1.74 3.22 -16.04
CA TRP A 204 3.12 3.21 -16.51
C TRP A 204 3.31 1.99 -17.41
N SER A 205 3.75 2.25 -18.65
CA SER A 205 4.21 1.21 -19.54
C SER A 205 5.72 1.05 -19.39
N SER A 206 6.17 -0.07 -18.82
CA SER A 206 7.59 -0.40 -18.74
C SER A 206 8.20 -0.58 -20.13
N LEU A 207 7.45 -1.17 -21.07
CA LEU A 207 7.89 -1.39 -22.45
C LEU A 207 8.12 -0.08 -23.20
N LEU A 208 7.18 0.87 -23.10
CA LEU A 208 7.25 2.16 -23.80
C LEU A 208 7.97 3.25 -22.98
N ARG A 209 8.34 2.96 -21.73
CA ARG A 209 8.90 3.92 -20.76
C ARG A 209 8.07 5.20 -20.67
N ARG A 210 6.75 5.08 -20.67
CA ARG A 210 5.82 6.22 -20.69
C ARG A 210 4.70 6.06 -19.67
N GLY A 211 4.39 7.17 -19.00
CA GLY A 211 3.24 7.30 -18.12
C GLY A 211 2.03 7.94 -18.82
N LYS A 212 0.83 7.53 -18.44
CA LYS A 212 -0.45 8.13 -18.84
C LYS A 212 -1.38 8.25 -17.63
N GLU A 213 -2.03 9.39 -17.46
CA GLU A 213 -3.08 9.53 -16.46
C GLU A 213 -4.33 8.74 -16.86
N VAL A 214 -4.83 7.90 -15.95
CA VAL A 214 -6.02 7.03 -16.17
C VAL A 214 -7.24 7.58 -15.44
N LEU A 215 -7.05 8.07 -14.22
CA LEU A 215 -8.11 8.66 -13.40
C LEU A 215 -7.54 9.86 -12.66
N ASN A 216 -8.25 10.98 -12.70
CA ASN A 216 -7.96 12.16 -11.88
C ASN A 216 -9.11 12.38 -10.90
N VAL A 217 -8.80 12.34 -9.61
CA VAL A 217 -9.77 12.51 -8.52
C VAL A 217 -9.64 13.85 -7.80
N ALA A 218 -8.86 14.79 -8.36
CA ALA A 218 -8.72 16.14 -7.82
C ALA A 218 -9.97 17.01 -8.06
N LYS A 219 -10.70 16.69 -9.14
CA LYS A 219 -11.92 17.36 -9.60
C LYS A 219 -13.16 16.50 -9.33
N PRO A 220 -14.37 17.09 -9.27
CA PRO A 220 -15.60 16.33 -9.14
C PRO A 220 -15.75 15.25 -10.22
N ILE A 221 -16.14 14.06 -9.80
CA ILE A 221 -16.30 12.87 -10.63
C ILE A 221 -17.79 12.63 -10.83
N THR A 222 -18.22 12.58 -12.09
CA THR A 222 -19.60 12.21 -12.44
C THR A 222 -19.60 10.82 -13.07
N PRO A 223 -20.41 9.87 -12.54
CA PRO A 223 -20.48 8.52 -13.09
C PRO A 223 -21.20 8.52 -14.45
N THR A 224 -20.72 7.69 -15.38
CA THR A 224 -21.27 7.58 -16.74
C THR A 224 -22.40 6.57 -16.83
N LEU A 225 -22.34 5.46 -16.08
CA LEU A 225 -23.42 4.47 -16.06
C LEU A 225 -24.56 4.97 -15.18
N LYS A 226 -25.76 5.00 -15.76
CA LYS A 226 -27.01 5.26 -15.05
C LYS A 226 -28.04 4.24 -15.51
N TYR A 227 -28.53 3.44 -14.58
CA TYR A 227 -29.67 2.54 -14.80
C TYR A 227 -30.64 2.67 -13.62
N PRO A 228 -31.93 2.30 -13.77
CA PRO A 228 -32.91 2.44 -12.70
C PRO A 228 -32.49 1.71 -11.42
N GLY A 229 -32.48 2.41 -10.28
CA GLY A 229 -32.03 1.86 -8.99
C GLY A 229 -30.51 1.90 -8.73
N CYS A 230 -29.72 2.45 -9.66
CA CYS A 230 -28.30 2.66 -9.45
C CYS A 230 -28.05 3.71 -8.36
N LEU A 231 -27.29 3.34 -7.32
CA LEU A 231 -26.90 4.23 -6.22
C LEU A 231 -25.68 5.11 -6.56
N ALA A 232 -25.36 5.25 -7.86
CA ALA A 232 -24.25 6.07 -8.30
C ALA A 232 -24.53 7.54 -7.99
N GLN A 233 -23.55 8.20 -7.36
CA GLN A 233 -23.63 9.60 -6.98
C GLN A 233 -22.33 10.29 -7.38
N PRO A 234 -22.40 11.54 -7.88
CA PRO A 234 -21.19 12.31 -8.10
C PRO A 234 -20.38 12.43 -6.81
N LEU A 235 -19.07 12.34 -6.95
CA LEU A 235 -18.14 12.57 -5.85
C LEU A 235 -17.45 13.91 -6.06
N SER A 236 -17.14 14.60 -4.97
CA SER A 236 -16.24 15.75 -5.00
C SER A 236 -14.79 15.27 -5.12
N ARG A 237 -13.82 16.07 -4.67
CA ARG A 237 -12.43 15.64 -4.57
C ARG A 237 -12.32 14.41 -3.66
N VAL A 238 -11.66 13.36 -4.13
CA VAL A 238 -11.45 12.12 -3.36
C VAL A 238 -9.96 11.95 -3.03
N GLN A 239 -9.67 11.56 -1.80
CA GLN A 239 -8.34 11.06 -1.42
C GLN A 239 -8.37 9.54 -1.46
N ILE A 240 -7.62 8.93 -2.38
CA ILE A 240 -7.58 7.47 -2.53
C ILE A 240 -6.77 6.85 -1.39
N SER A 241 -7.36 5.87 -0.72
CA SER A 241 -6.77 5.08 0.36
C SER A 241 -6.27 3.71 -0.10
N THR A 242 -6.91 3.14 -1.13
CA THR A 242 -6.64 1.80 -1.63
C THR A 242 -7.12 1.68 -3.08
N MET A 243 -6.48 0.81 -3.88
CA MET A 243 -6.93 0.50 -5.23
C MET A 243 -6.60 -0.94 -5.60
N THR A 244 -7.32 -1.43 -6.60
CA THR A 244 -7.10 -2.74 -7.23
C THR A 244 -7.45 -2.64 -8.71
N VAL A 245 -6.75 -3.40 -9.54
CA VAL A 245 -7.00 -3.48 -10.97
C VAL A 245 -7.07 -4.94 -11.38
N LYS A 246 -8.19 -5.38 -11.94
CA LYS A 246 -8.30 -6.76 -12.40
C LYS A 246 -9.04 -6.82 -13.71
N ASP A 247 -8.47 -7.57 -14.65
CA ASP A 247 -8.91 -7.60 -16.03
C ASP A 247 -8.97 -6.16 -16.57
N ASN A 248 -10.16 -5.68 -16.93
CA ASN A 248 -10.38 -4.31 -17.42
C ASN A 248 -10.97 -3.36 -16.35
N LEU A 249 -11.24 -3.85 -15.14
CA LEU A 249 -11.90 -3.07 -14.10
C LEU A 249 -10.87 -2.55 -13.08
N MET A 250 -10.80 -1.24 -12.93
CA MET A 250 -10.11 -0.56 -11.86
C MET A 250 -11.11 -0.13 -10.78
N VAL A 251 -10.79 -0.41 -9.53
CA VAL A 251 -11.56 0.02 -8.37
C VAL A 251 -10.64 0.78 -7.41
N ALA A 252 -11.11 1.93 -6.91
CA ALA A 252 -10.42 2.73 -5.91
C ALA A 252 -11.36 3.06 -4.75
N GLY A 253 -10.85 2.92 -3.53
CA GLY A 253 -11.51 3.34 -2.30
C GLY A 253 -10.94 4.66 -1.78
N GLY A 254 -11.77 5.46 -1.10
CA GLY A 254 -11.36 6.75 -0.53
C GLY A 254 -11.42 6.82 1.01
N PHE A 255 -10.85 7.90 1.54
CA PHE A 255 -10.78 8.17 3.00
C PHE A 255 -12.12 8.58 3.63
N GLN A 256 -13.15 8.93 2.87
CA GLN A 256 -14.49 9.25 3.38
C GLN A 256 -15.54 8.21 2.94
N GLY A 257 -15.12 6.96 2.77
CA GLY A 257 -15.99 5.87 2.37
C GLY A 257 -16.42 5.94 0.91
N GLU A 258 -15.63 6.59 0.07
CA GLU A 258 -15.87 6.59 -1.37
C GLU A 258 -15.49 5.26 -2.00
N LEU A 259 -16.19 4.94 -3.08
CA LEU A 259 -15.85 3.88 -4.01
C LEU A 259 -15.95 4.41 -5.45
N ILE A 260 -14.92 4.17 -6.24
CA ILE A 260 -14.83 4.55 -7.65
C ILE A 260 -14.54 3.29 -8.46
N CYS A 261 -15.30 3.05 -9.52
CA CYS A 261 -15.11 1.96 -10.45
C CYS A 261 -15.00 2.51 -11.87
N LYS A 262 -13.93 2.14 -12.57
CA LYS A 262 -13.62 2.61 -13.92
C LYS A 262 -13.18 1.44 -14.79
N TYR A 263 -13.76 1.32 -15.98
CA TYR A 263 -13.21 0.48 -17.04
C TYR A 263 -12.01 1.19 -17.69
N ILE A 264 -10.89 0.49 -17.81
CA ILE A 264 -9.62 1.07 -18.26
C ILE A 264 -9.68 1.46 -19.74
N ASP A 265 -10.35 0.63 -20.54
CA ASP A 265 -10.56 0.83 -21.98
C ASP A 265 -11.61 1.90 -22.32
N GLN A 266 -12.43 2.34 -21.37
CA GLN A 266 -13.49 3.34 -21.59
C GLN A 266 -13.12 4.71 -21.01
N PRO A 267 -13.56 5.81 -21.64
CA PRO A 267 -13.44 7.14 -21.07
C PRO A 267 -14.39 7.32 -19.87
N GLY A 268 -14.00 8.17 -18.92
CA GLY A 268 -14.82 8.49 -17.74
C GLY A 268 -14.83 7.43 -16.64
N VAL A 269 -15.62 7.68 -15.60
CA VAL A 269 -15.80 6.77 -14.46
C VAL A 269 -17.13 6.05 -14.62
N ALA A 270 -17.10 4.72 -14.61
CA ALA A 270 -18.28 3.91 -14.83
C ALA A 270 -19.29 4.08 -13.69
N PHE A 271 -18.79 3.98 -12.44
CA PHE A 271 -19.59 4.10 -11.24
C PHE A 271 -18.79 4.77 -10.13
N CYS A 272 -19.44 5.62 -9.34
CA CYS A 272 -18.90 6.11 -8.09
C CYS A 272 -20.01 6.40 -7.09
N THR A 273 -19.73 6.25 -5.80
CA THR A 273 -20.66 6.58 -4.72
C THR A 273 -19.93 6.65 -3.37
N LYS A 274 -20.62 7.17 -2.34
CA LYS A 274 -20.22 6.98 -0.93
C LYS A 274 -20.90 5.72 -0.40
N ILE A 275 -20.13 4.67 -0.14
CA ILE A 275 -20.65 3.36 0.30
C ILE A 275 -20.97 3.31 1.80
N SER A 276 -20.51 4.30 2.56
CA SER A 276 -20.86 4.51 3.95
C SER A 276 -21.34 5.94 4.18
N THR A 277 -22.26 6.09 5.12
CA THR A 277 -22.81 7.39 5.56
C THR A 277 -22.15 7.89 6.85
N ASP A 278 -21.25 7.09 7.45
CA ASP A 278 -20.48 7.52 8.61
C ASP A 278 -19.35 8.46 8.16
N GLU A 279 -19.23 9.61 8.83
CA GLU A 279 -18.32 10.69 8.47
C GLU A 279 -16.85 10.27 8.49
N ASN A 280 -16.52 9.19 9.21
CA ASN A 280 -15.16 8.67 9.32
C ASN A 280 -14.95 7.34 8.58
N ALA A 281 -15.81 6.95 7.65
CA ALA A 281 -15.85 5.59 7.11
C ALA A 281 -14.80 5.24 6.02
N ILE A 282 -13.50 5.36 6.31
CA ILE A 282 -12.41 5.01 5.37
C ILE A 282 -12.66 3.65 4.71
N THR A 283 -12.55 3.60 3.37
CA THR A 283 -12.45 2.35 2.63
C THR A 283 -11.02 1.82 2.77
N ASN A 284 -10.81 0.89 3.69
CA ASN A 284 -9.49 0.39 4.06
C ASN A 284 -8.87 -0.51 2.99
N ALA A 285 -9.67 -1.42 2.43
CA ALA A 285 -9.22 -2.30 1.36
C ALA A 285 -10.31 -2.47 0.30
N VAL A 286 -9.89 -2.61 -0.95
CA VAL A 286 -10.74 -3.04 -2.06
C VAL A 286 -10.10 -4.23 -2.75
N ASP A 287 -10.91 -5.20 -3.13
CA ASP A 287 -10.45 -6.36 -3.91
C ASP A 287 -11.48 -6.76 -4.97
N ILE A 288 -11.01 -7.40 -6.03
CA ILE A 288 -11.86 -7.93 -7.11
C ILE A 288 -11.64 -9.44 -7.20
N TYR A 289 -12.70 -10.20 -6.99
CA TYR A 289 -12.65 -11.66 -7.00
C TYR A 289 -13.76 -12.26 -7.88
N ARG A 290 -13.59 -13.53 -8.26
CA ARG A 290 -14.63 -14.32 -8.92
C ARG A 290 -15.30 -15.16 -7.85
N ASN A 291 -16.62 -15.09 -7.77
CA ASN A 291 -17.36 -16.02 -6.92
C ASN A 291 -17.32 -17.44 -7.52
N PRO A 292 -17.83 -18.47 -6.81
CA PRO A 292 -17.83 -19.84 -7.33
C PRO A 292 -18.59 -20.04 -8.64
N SER A 293 -19.53 -19.13 -9.00
CA SER A 293 -20.22 -19.15 -10.28
C SER A 293 -19.46 -18.44 -11.42
N GLY A 294 -18.25 -17.95 -11.16
CA GLY A 294 -17.40 -17.22 -12.12
C GLY A 294 -17.73 -15.73 -12.30
N ALA A 295 -18.76 -15.23 -11.61
CA ALA A 295 -19.18 -13.85 -11.67
C ALA A 295 -18.22 -12.95 -10.87
N MET A 296 -17.83 -11.82 -11.47
CA MET A 296 -16.91 -10.86 -10.87
C MET A 296 -17.61 -10.05 -9.77
N ARG A 297 -16.92 -9.86 -8.66
CA ARG A 297 -17.40 -9.15 -7.47
C ARG A 297 -16.35 -8.14 -7.03
N VAL A 298 -16.83 -6.99 -6.58
CA VAL A 298 -16.01 -5.99 -5.88
C VAL A 298 -16.28 -6.13 -4.39
N MET A 299 -15.23 -6.34 -3.60
CA MET A 299 -15.31 -6.38 -2.15
C MET A 299 -14.67 -5.13 -1.57
N THR A 300 -15.32 -4.52 -0.58
CA THR A 300 -14.76 -3.40 0.17
C THR A 300 -14.74 -3.73 1.65
N ALA A 301 -13.61 -3.45 2.31
CA ALA A 301 -13.47 -3.45 3.74
C ALA A 301 -13.42 -2.02 4.24
N ASN A 302 -14.22 -1.70 5.24
CA ASN A 302 -14.34 -0.36 5.77
C ASN A 302 -14.15 -0.36 7.30
N ASN A 303 -13.69 0.77 7.82
CA ASN A 303 -13.52 0.94 9.26
C ASN A 303 -14.86 1.11 10.04
N ASP A 304 -15.99 1.21 9.33
CA ASP A 304 -17.35 1.14 9.91
C ASP A 304 -17.75 -0.30 10.33
N ALA A 305 -16.77 -1.20 10.44
CA ALA A 305 -16.90 -2.60 10.81
C ALA A 305 -17.75 -3.41 9.82
N GLN A 306 -17.73 -3.04 8.54
CA GLN A 306 -18.49 -3.71 7.51
C GLN A 306 -17.61 -4.13 6.33
N VAL A 307 -17.99 -5.26 5.76
CA VAL A 307 -17.55 -5.69 4.43
C VAL A 307 -18.74 -5.61 3.49
N ARG A 308 -18.56 -4.99 2.33
CA ARG A 308 -19.60 -4.89 1.30
C ARG A 308 -19.16 -5.66 0.06
N VAL A 309 -20.11 -6.38 -0.53
CA VAL A 309 -19.89 -7.12 -1.78
C VAL A 309 -20.83 -6.57 -2.83
N MET A 310 -20.25 -6.11 -3.93
CA MET A 310 -20.97 -5.56 -5.07
C MET A 310 -20.78 -6.43 -6.30
N ASP A 311 -21.79 -6.46 -7.16
CA ASP A 311 -21.64 -7.00 -8.51
C ASP A 311 -20.71 -6.10 -9.33
N ALA A 312 -19.75 -6.69 -10.05
CA ALA A 312 -18.76 -5.90 -10.81
C ALA A 312 -19.27 -5.43 -12.18
N VAL A 313 -20.43 -5.90 -12.64
CA VAL A 313 -21.01 -5.51 -13.94
C VAL A 313 -21.93 -4.32 -13.77
N ASN A 314 -22.88 -4.41 -12.83
CA ASN A 314 -23.81 -3.33 -12.58
C ASN A 314 -23.45 -2.48 -11.35
N PHE A 315 -22.57 -2.90 -10.43
CA PHE A 315 -22.26 -2.16 -9.20
C PHE A 315 -23.43 -2.06 -8.21
N THR A 316 -24.34 -3.04 -8.23
CA THR A 316 -25.35 -3.21 -7.17
C THR A 316 -24.71 -3.85 -5.93
N CYS A 317 -25.07 -3.34 -4.74
CA CYS A 317 -24.66 -3.95 -3.48
C CYS A 317 -25.46 -5.24 -3.26
N LEU A 318 -24.77 -6.38 -3.25
CA LEU A 318 -25.37 -7.70 -3.09
C LEU A 318 -25.44 -8.10 -1.62
N ASN A 319 -24.37 -7.85 -0.87
CA ASN A 319 -24.26 -8.23 0.54
C ASN A 319 -23.55 -7.16 1.36
N ARG A 320 -23.92 -7.10 2.64
CA ARG A 320 -23.26 -6.31 3.67
C ARG A 320 -23.07 -7.18 4.91
N PHE A 321 -21.83 -7.42 5.29
CA PHE A 321 -21.45 -8.24 6.44
C PHE A 321 -20.94 -7.35 7.56
N THR A 322 -21.55 -7.48 8.74
CA THR A 322 -21.16 -6.75 9.94
C THR A 322 -20.27 -7.60 10.83
N PHE A 323 -19.29 -6.93 11.40
CA PHE A 323 -18.14 -7.53 12.05
C PHE A 323 -17.92 -6.78 13.39
N PRO A 324 -17.44 -7.41 14.49
CA PRO A 324 -17.28 -6.75 15.80
C PRO A 324 -16.39 -5.49 15.93
N TRP A 325 -15.69 -5.08 14.87
CA TRP A 325 -14.53 -4.20 14.86
C TRP A 325 -14.23 -3.67 13.45
N SER A 326 -13.50 -2.55 13.35
CA SER A 326 -13.04 -1.96 12.10
C SER A 326 -12.34 -3.02 11.23
N VAL A 327 -12.69 -3.12 9.96
CA VAL A 327 -12.09 -4.08 9.04
C VAL A 327 -10.99 -3.37 8.25
N ASN A 328 -9.74 -3.76 8.52
CA ASN A 328 -8.53 -3.16 7.95
C ASN A 328 -8.15 -3.80 6.62
N ASN A 329 -8.41 -5.10 6.44
CA ASN A 329 -8.19 -5.79 5.18
C ASN A 329 -9.09 -7.02 5.03
N THR A 330 -9.39 -7.39 3.79
CA THR A 330 -10.07 -8.64 3.45
C THR A 330 -9.40 -9.30 2.26
N SER A 331 -9.49 -10.62 2.18
CA SER A 331 -9.14 -11.36 0.96
C SER A 331 -10.01 -12.61 0.81
N VAL A 332 -10.41 -12.91 -0.43
CA VAL A 332 -11.23 -14.08 -0.75
C VAL A 332 -10.34 -15.21 -1.28
N SER A 333 -10.64 -16.45 -0.89
CA SER A 333 -9.94 -17.64 -1.38
C SER A 333 -10.06 -17.77 -2.91
N PRO A 334 -9.10 -18.43 -3.59
CA PRO A 334 -9.12 -18.59 -5.04
C PRO A 334 -10.38 -19.27 -5.57
N ASP A 335 -10.99 -20.17 -4.79
CA ASP A 335 -12.24 -20.85 -5.14
C ASP A 335 -13.51 -20.02 -4.83
N GLY A 336 -13.35 -18.82 -4.28
CA GLY A 336 -14.44 -17.88 -4.00
C GLY A 336 -15.31 -18.23 -2.80
N LYS A 337 -14.92 -19.20 -1.96
CA LYS A 337 -15.76 -19.70 -0.86
C LYS A 337 -15.41 -19.15 0.51
N LEU A 338 -14.14 -18.90 0.79
CA LEU A 338 -13.67 -18.43 2.08
C LEU A 338 -13.29 -16.97 2.01
N LEU A 339 -13.57 -16.24 3.09
CA LEU A 339 -13.24 -14.84 3.28
C LEU A 339 -12.38 -14.71 4.54
N ALA A 340 -11.16 -14.20 4.38
CA ALA A 340 -10.33 -13.77 5.49
C ALA A 340 -10.66 -12.31 5.85
N VAL A 341 -10.93 -12.05 7.13
CA VAL A 341 -11.32 -10.73 7.65
C VAL A 341 -10.34 -10.30 8.73
N LEU A 342 -9.63 -9.22 8.47
CA LEU A 342 -8.61 -8.64 9.33
C LEU A 342 -9.05 -7.25 9.81
N GLY A 343 -8.81 -6.93 11.07
CA GLY A 343 -9.29 -5.70 11.68
C GLY A 343 -8.54 -5.31 12.93
N ASP A 344 -9.20 -4.53 13.79
CA ASP A 344 -8.68 -4.09 15.10
C ASP A 344 -8.72 -5.21 16.16
N SER A 345 -8.24 -6.39 15.79
CA SER A 345 -8.11 -7.58 16.64
C SER A 345 -6.84 -8.33 16.26
N PRO A 346 -6.19 -9.00 17.23
CA PRO A 346 -5.13 -9.97 16.94
C PRO A 346 -5.61 -11.17 16.12
N GLU A 347 -6.91 -11.47 16.13
CA GLU A 347 -7.44 -12.62 15.41
C GLU A 347 -7.85 -12.28 13.97
N CYS A 348 -7.53 -13.17 13.04
CA CYS A 348 -8.13 -13.17 11.71
C CYS A 348 -9.37 -14.06 11.73
N LEU A 349 -10.53 -13.55 11.29
CA LEU A 349 -11.71 -14.39 11.12
C LEU A 349 -11.73 -15.02 9.73
N ILE A 350 -12.06 -16.31 9.68
CA ILE A 350 -12.42 -17.01 8.45
C ILE A 350 -13.94 -17.10 8.40
N ALA A 351 -14.53 -16.58 7.33
CA ALA A 351 -15.96 -16.57 7.09
C ALA A 351 -16.31 -17.21 5.74
N ASP A 352 -17.55 -17.65 5.61
CA ASP A 352 -18.12 -18.01 4.31
C ASP A 352 -18.31 -16.73 3.47
N ALA A 353 -17.76 -16.70 2.26
CA ALA A 353 -17.74 -15.50 1.42
C ALA A 353 -19.12 -15.10 0.88
N GLN A 354 -20.08 -16.03 0.83
CA GLN A 354 -21.43 -15.78 0.32
C GLN A 354 -22.38 -15.22 1.39
N SER A 355 -22.27 -15.72 2.63
CA SER A 355 -23.16 -15.37 3.75
C SER A 355 -22.51 -14.45 4.78
N GLY A 356 -21.19 -14.33 4.79
CA GLY A 356 -20.43 -13.59 5.80
C GLY A 356 -20.39 -14.28 7.17
N LYS A 357 -20.94 -15.50 7.29
CA LYS A 357 -20.95 -16.23 8.55
C LYS A 357 -19.53 -16.66 8.91
N VAL A 358 -19.08 -16.28 10.10
CA VAL A 358 -17.79 -16.73 10.65
C VAL A 358 -17.84 -18.24 10.90
N ILE A 359 -16.84 -18.96 10.36
CA ILE A 359 -16.69 -20.41 10.49
C ILE A 359 -15.47 -20.80 11.33
N GLY A 360 -14.52 -19.89 11.53
CA GLY A 360 -13.35 -20.11 12.37
C GLY A 360 -12.53 -18.83 12.56
N ASN A 361 -11.49 -18.93 13.37
CA ASN A 361 -10.57 -17.85 13.65
C ASN A 361 -9.13 -18.37 13.74
N LEU A 362 -8.20 -17.55 13.30
CA LEU A 362 -6.77 -17.80 13.37
C LEU A 362 -6.19 -16.99 14.53
N LYS A 363 -5.57 -17.69 15.48
CA LYS A 363 -5.02 -17.11 16.71
C LYS A 363 -3.51 -17.26 16.74
N GLY A 364 -2.81 -16.18 17.12
CA GLY A 364 -1.35 -16.21 17.30
C GLY A 364 -0.71 -14.83 17.15
N HIS A 365 -1.24 -13.98 16.27
CA HIS A 365 -0.79 -12.60 16.19
C HIS A 365 -1.04 -11.84 17.51
N LEU A 366 -0.22 -10.83 17.77
CA LEU A 366 -0.24 -10.08 19.03
C LEU A 366 -0.81 -8.66 18.90
N ASP A 367 -1.10 -8.20 17.70
CA ASP A 367 -1.60 -6.85 17.41
C ASP A 367 -2.46 -6.86 16.14
N TYR A 368 -2.84 -5.71 15.58
CA TYR A 368 -3.76 -5.61 14.45
C TYR A 368 -3.14 -6.05 13.13
N SER A 369 -3.95 -6.75 12.32
CA SER A 369 -3.54 -7.24 11.01
C SER A 369 -3.95 -6.27 9.90
N PHE A 370 -3.08 -6.12 8.90
CA PHE A 370 -3.23 -5.11 7.83
C PHE A 370 -3.15 -5.69 6.41
N ALA A 371 -2.69 -6.92 6.27
CA ALA A 371 -2.54 -7.55 4.98
C ALA A 371 -2.90 -9.03 5.06
N SER A 372 -3.56 -9.53 4.02
CA SER A 372 -3.70 -10.96 3.80
C SER A 372 -3.58 -11.31 2.33
N ALA A 373 -3.09 -12.51 2.06
CA ALA A 373 -3.06 -13.07 0.71
C ALA A 373 -3.22 -14.59 0.76
N TRP A 374 -3.99 -15.11 -0.18
CA TRP A 374 -4.13 -16.55 -0.37
C TRP A 374 -3.08 -17.07 -1.35
N HIS A 375 -2.51 -18.22 -1.04
CA HIS A 375 -1.80 -19.01 -2.03
C HIS A 375 -2.78 -19.42 -3.14
N PRO A 376 -2.37 -19.47 -4.43
CA PRO A 376 -3.28 -19.78 -5.55
C PRO A 376 -3.98 -21.14 -5.45
N GLU A 377 -3.35 -22.13 -4.79
CA GLU A 377 -3.98 -23.44 -4.48
C GLU A 377 -5.08 -23.36 -3.41
N GLY A 378 -5.23 -22.24 -2.71
CA GLY A 378 -6.31 -21.99 -1.74
C GLY A 378 -6.17 -22.71 -0.39
N HIS A 379 -5.08 -23.43 -0.14
CA HIS A 379 -4.83 -24.10 1.14
C HIS A 379 -4.10 -23.24 2.16
N ILE A 380 -3.24 -22.33 1.70
CA ILE A 380 -2.44 -21.48 2.58
C ILE A 380 -2.95 -20.05 2.53
N LEU A 381 -3.15 -19.46 3.70
CA LEU A 381 -3.41 -18.04 3.89
C LEU A 381 -2.21 -17.42 4.61
N ALA A 382 -1.74 -16.27 4.12
CA ALA A 382 -0.75 -15.46 4.79
C ALA A 382 -1.40 -14.22 5.40
N THR A 383 -1.01 -13.83 6.61
CA THR A 383 -1.48 -12.61 7.30
C THR A 383 -0.30 -11.79 7.80
N GLY A 384 -0.27 -10.51 7.43
CA GLY A 384 0.73 -9.53 7.86
C GLY A 384 0.21 -8.61 8.96
N ASN A 385 1.04 -8.38 9.98
CA ASN A 385 0.60 -7.81 11.25
C ASN A 385 1.50 -6.70 11.79
N GLN A 386 0.94 -5.90 12.71
CA GLN A 386 1.62 -4.87 13.48
C GLN A 386 2.70 -5.42 14.42
N ASP A 387 2.61 -6.67 14.84
CA ASP A 387 3.60 -7.40 15.62
C ASP A 387 4.92 -7.70 14.88
N THR A 388 5.08 -7.13 13.68
CA THR A 388 6.25 -7.29 12.78
C THR A 388 6.40 -8.67 12.17
N THR A 389 5.38 -9.53 12.29
CA THR A 389 5.40 -10.87 11.71
C THR A 389 4.40 -11.02 10.57
N CYS A 390 4.70 -11.96 9.69
CA CYS A 390 3.76 -12.56 8.76
C CYS A 390 3.53 -14.01 9.20
N ARG A 391 2.29 -14.39 9.48
CA ARG A 391 1.93 -15.78 9.82
C ARG A 391 1.31 -16.48 8.62
N LEU A 392 1.68 -17.74 8.47
CA LEU A 392 1.13 -18.64 7.45
C LEU A 392 0.20 -19.66 8.11
N TRP A 393 -0.93 -19.91 7.49
CA TRP A 393 -2.00 -20.74 8.04
C TRP A 393 -2.45 -21.76 7.00
N ASP A 394 -2.57 -23.03 7.40
CA ASP A 394 -3.27 -24.02 6.60
C ASP A 394 -4.77 -23.96 6.93
N VAL A 395 -5.62 -23.62 5.96
CA VAL A 395 -7.05 -23.47 6.23
C VAL A 395 -7.78 -24.79 6.51
N ARG A 396 -7.10 -25.92 6.30
CA ARG A 396 -7.58 -27.24 6.71
C ARG A 396 -7.34 -27.51 8.19
N ASN A 397 -6.43 -26.76 8.82
CA ASN A 397 -6.15 -26.81 10.25
C ASN A 397 -5.92 -25.40 10.83
N LEU A 398 -7.00 -24.79 11.35
CA LEU A 398 -6.98 -23.42 11.88
C LEU A 398 -6.38 -23.29 13.29
N SER A 399 -5.94 -24.39 13.93
CA SER A 399 -5.53 -24.36 15.33
C SER A 399 -4.22 -23.62 15.58
N GLU A 400 -3.31 -23.63 14.60
CA GLU A 400 -1.98 -23.05 14.72
C GLU A 400 -1.47 -22.55 13.36
N SER A 401 -0.50 -21.63 13.39
CA SER A 401 0.21 -21.21 12.18
C SER A 401 1.29 -22.22 11.80
N ILE A 402 1.42 -22.52 10.50
CA ILE A 402 2.45 -23.44 9.99
C ILE A 402 3.86 -22.82 10.00
N ALA A 403 3.94 -21.49 9.94
CA ALA A 403 5.18 -20.75 10.01
C ALA A 403 4.94 -19.30 10.42
N VAL A 404 5.94 -18.71 11.06
CA VAL A 404 6.00 -17.29 11.41
C VAL A 404 7.24 -16.70 10.76
N LEU A 405 7.04 -15.74 9.86
CA LEU A 405 8.11 -15.04 9.15
C LEU A 405 8.30 -13.65 9.77
N LYS A 406 9.56 -13.30 10.01
CA LYS A 406 9.92 -12.07 10.72
C LYS A 406 10.22 -10.93 9.75
N GLY A 407 9.67 -9.75 10.02
CA GLY A 407 10.10 -8.47 9.42
C GLY A 407 11.38 -7.92 10.08
N ARG A 408 12.07 -7.02 9.38
CA ARG A 408 13.32 -6.42 9.84
C ARG A 408 13.09 -5.23 10.77
N MET A 409 12.18 -4.34 10.43
CA MET A 409 11.99 -3.05 11.08
C MET A 409 10.60 -2.91 11.70
N GLY A 410 9.54 -3.15 10.93
CA GLY A 410 8.18 -2.77 11.30
C GLY A 410 7.14 -3.77 10.84
N ALA A 411 5.90 -3.28 10.88
CA ALA A 411 4.73 -4.08 10.61
C ALA A 411 4.60 -4.54 9.15
N ILE A 412 4.02 -5.71 8.93
CA ILE A 412 3.81 -6.21 7.57
C ILE A 412 2.52 -5.61 7.00
N ARG A 413 2.66 -4.78 5.95
CA ARG A 413 1.59 -3.95 5.38
C ARG A 413 1.07 -4.42 4.03
N ALA A 414 1.81 -5.30 3.35
CA ALA A 414 1.33 -5.98 2.16
C ALA A 414 1.89 -7.39 2.12
N VAL A 415 1.08 -8.33 1.61
CA VAL A 415 1.50 -9.70 1.31
C VAL A 415 0.90 -10.06 -0.05
N LYS A 416 1.67 -10.73 -0.91
CA LYS A 416 1.22 -11.20 -2.23
C LYS A 416 1.91 -12.51 -2.57
N PHE A 417 1.17 -13.45 -3.16
CA PHE A 417 1.74 -14.63 -3.81
C PHE A 417 1.91 -14.38 -5.31
N THR A 418 2.89 -15.02 -5.93
CA THR A 418 2.92 -15.17 -7.39
C THR A 418 1.75 -16.03 -7.83
N SER A 419 1.25 -15.84 -9.06
CA SER A 419 0.10 -16.59 -9.59
C SER A 419 0.38 -18.09 -9.75
N ASP A 420 1.64 -18.49 -9.90
CA ASP A 420 2.10 -19.90 -9.88
C ASP A 420 2.34 -20.45 -8.46
N GLY A 421 2.22 -19.61 -7.43
CA GLY A 421 2.42 -19.98 -6.04
C GLY A 421 3.89 -20.22 -5.64
N ARG A 422 4.87 -20.05 -6.54
CA ARG A 422 6.30 -20.33 -6.26
C ARG A 422 6.88 -19.39 -5.20
N TYR A 423 6.46 -18.12 -5.21
CA TYR A 423 7.03 -17.10 -4.33
C TYR A 423 5.94 -16.32 -3.59
N MET A 424 6.31 -15.83 -2.42
CA MET A 424 5.51 -14.90 -1.63
C MET A 424 6.33 -13.65 -1.34
N ALA A 425 5.81 -12.47 -1.63
CA ALA A 425 6.39 -11.21 -1.20
C ALA A 425 5.63 -10.65 0.00
N MET A 426 6.34 -10.09 0.96
CA MET A 426 5.77 -9.24 2.00
C MET A 426 6.53 -7.92 2.10
N ALA A 427 5.80 -6.83 2.32
CA ALA A 427 6.38 -5.50 2.44
C ALA A 427 6.15 -4.93 3.84
N GLU A 428 7.20 -4.33 4.38
CA GLU A 428 7.16 -3.50 5.58
C GLU A 428 6.65 -2.09 5.24
N PRO A 429 6.45 -1.18 6.23
CA PRO A 429 5.91 0.15 5.94
C PRO A 429 6.90 1.00 5.12
N ALA A 430 8.19 0.70 5.24
CA ALA A 430 9.28 1.33 4.54
C ALA A 430 10.46 0.36 4.37
N ASP A 431 11.30 0.66 3.39
CA ASP A 431 12.63 0.09 3.13
C ASP A 431 12.74 -1.39 2.78
N PHE A 432 11.92 -2.27 3.32
CA PHE A 432 12.13 -3.70 3.22
C PHE A 432 10.96 -4.39 2.52
N VAL A 433 11.28 -5.07 1.43
CA VAL A 433 10.43 -6.08 0.81
C VAL A 433 11.16 -7.41 0.90
N HIS A 434 10.49 -8.44 1.39
CA HIS A 434 11.04 -9.79 1.49
C HIS A 434 10.32 -10.70 0.51
N VAL A 435 11.05 -11.52 -0.23
CA VAL A 435 10.50 -12.55 -1.13
C VAL A 435 10.94 -13.92 -0.63
N PHE A 436 9.99 -14.81 -0.39
CA PHE A 436 10.22 -16.16 0.13
C PHE A 436 9.88 -17.23 -0.91
N ASP A 437 10.68 -18.28 -0.95
CA ASP A 437 10.40 -19.49 -1.72
C ASP A 437 9.40 -20.40 -0.97
N THR A 438 8.22 -20.62 -1.56
CA THR A 438 7.18 -21.46 -0.97
C THR A 438 7.50 -22.97 -1.00
N GLN A 439 8.24 -23.46 -2.00
CA GLN A 439 8.58 -24.90 -2.10
C GLN A 439 9.73 -25.28 -1.17
N SER A 440 10.56 -24.31 -0.80
CA SER A 440 11.55 -24.49 0.28
C SER A 440 10.90 -24.31 1.66
N ASP A 441 9.57 -24.45 1.78
CA ASP A 441 8.83 -24.25 3.02
C ASP A 441 9.17 -22.87 3.66
N TYR A 442 9.30 -21.84 2.83
CA TYR A 442 9.61 -20.46 3.24
C TYR A 442 10.96 -20.28 3.94
N SER A 443 11.85 -21.27 3.92
CA SER A 443 13.18 -21.19 4.55
C SER A 443 14.21 -20.39 3.76
N LYS A 444 13.94 -20.07 2.48
CA LYS A 444 14.84 -19.28 1.64
C LYS A 444 14.23 -17.93 1.33
N GLY A 445 14.98 -16.86 1.59
CA GLY A 445 14.53 -15.49 1.47
C GLY A 445 15.48 -14.60 0.65
N GLN A 446 14.87 -13.75 -0.16
CA GLN A 446 15.49 -12.57 -0.74
C GLN A 446 15.01 -11.34 0.02
N GLU A 447 15.94 -10.47 0.41
CA GLU A 447 15.61 -9.17 0.99
C GLU A 447 15.93 -8.08 -0.03
N ILE A 448 14.93 -7.29 -0.40
CA ILE A 448 15.07 -6.11 -1.24
C ILE A 448 15.11 -4.91 -0.30
N ASP A 449 16.30 -4.32 -0.22
CA ASP A 449 16.58 -3.14 0.59
C ASP A 449 16.37 -1.88 -0.26
N LEU A 450 15.51 -0.98 0.21
CA LEU A 450 15.09 0.29 -0.39
C LEU A 450 15.21 1.45 0.61
N PHE A 451 15.00 2.67 0.12
CA PHE A 451 14.87 3.89 0.90
C PHE A 451 13.52 4.55 0.63
N GLY A 452 12.70 4.66 1.66
CA GLY A 452 11.43 5.39 1.62
C GLY A 452 10.25 4.51 2.00
N GLU A 453 9.05 5.10 2.02
CA GLU A 453 7.84 4.35 2.34
C GLU A 453 7.43 3.47 1.16
N ILE A 454 7.01 2.24 1.45
CA ILE A 454 6.53 1.33 0.41
C ILE A 454 5.04 1.59 0.23
N ALA A 455 4.63 2.09 -0.92
CA ALA A 455 3.22 2.39 -1.25
C ALA A 455 2.43 1.16 -1.69
N GLY A 456 3.12 0.15 -2.21
CA GLY A 456 2.55 -1.11 -2.63
C GLY A 456 3.57 -2.00 -3.33
N ILE A 457 3.24 -3.29 -3.41
CA ILE A 457 3.97 -4.31 -4.15
C ILE A 457 3.01 -5.07 -5.06
N SER A 458 3.47 -5.46 -6.24
CA SER A 458 2.64 -6.23 -7.17
C SER A 458 3.49 -7.12 -8.06
N PHE A 459 3.18 -8.42 -8.07
CA PHE A 459 3.69 -9.32 -9.10
C PHE A 459 2.88 -9.14 -10.38
N SER A 460 3.54 -9.23 -11.53
CA SER A 460 2.83 -9.36 -12.79
C SER A 460 2.05 -10.70 -12.82
N PRO A 461 0.87 -10.77 -13.45
CA PRO A 461 0.07 -11.99 -13.50
C PRO A 461 0.77 -13.18 -14.18
N ASP A 462 1.76 -12.93 -15.05
CA ASP A 462 2.62 -13.94 -15.68
C ASP A 462 3.79 -14.40 -14.80
N THR A 463 3.90 -13.86 -13.57
CA THR A 463 4.96 -14.09 -12.56
C THR A 463 6.35 -13.56 -12.89
N GLU A 464 6.53 -12.93 -14.05
CA GLU A 464 7.84 -12.58 -14.58
C GLU A 464 8.43 -11.30 -13.98
N ALA A 465 7.60 -10.43 -13.40
CA ALA A 465 8.03 -9.18 -12.80
C ALA A 465 7.47 -8.97 -11.40
N LEU A 466 8.23 -8.26 -10.59
CA LEU A 466 7.83 -7.69 -9.31
C LEU A 466 8.02 -6.18 -9.40
N PHE A 467 6.96 -5.44 -9.08
CA PHE A 467 6.99 -3.99 -8.98
C PHE A 467 6.91 -3.55 -7.52
N VAL A 468 7.70 -2.54 -7.17
CA VAL A 468 7.67 -1.90 -5.86
C VAL A 468 7.54 -0.39 -6.04
N GLY A 469 6.47 0.18 -5.50
CA GLY A 469 6.20 1.61 -5.53
C GLY A 469 6.71 2.23 -4.24
N VAL A 470 7.61 3.21 -4.37
CA VAL A 470 8.20 3.92 -3.23
C VAL A 470 7.66 5.34 -3.21
N ALA A 471 7.14 5.73 -2.05
CA ALA A 471 6.76 7.09 -1.75
C ALA A 471 7.86 7.75 -0.91
N ASP A 472 8.47 8.76 -1.51
CA ASP A 472 9.41 9.66 -0.85
C ASP A 472 9.37 11.00 -1.58
N ARG A 473 9.60 12.10 -0.86
CA ARG A 473 9.55 13.45 -1.42
C ARG A 473 10.54 13.62 -2.57
N THR A 474 11.74 13.06 -2.41
CA THR A 474 12.90 13.26 -3.28
C THR A 474 13.18 12.04 -4.16
N TYR A 475 13.12 10.84 -3.57
CA TYR A 475 13.50 9.57 -4.20
C TYR A 475 12.31 8.63 -4.45
N GLY A 476 11.09 9.16 -4.35
CA GLY A 476 9.87 8.44 -4.72
C GLY A 476 9.98 7.96 -6.17
N SER A 477 9.63 6.70 -6.40
CA SER A 477 9.92 6.01 -7.64
C SER A 477 9.15 4.70 -7.79
N LEU A 478 9.21 4.12 -8.99
CA LEU A 478 8.73 2.79 -9.30
C LEU A 478 9.91 1.89 -9.68
N LEU A 479 10.14 0.86 -8.88
CA LEU A 479 11.16 -0.16 -9.14
C LEU A 479 10.55 -1.39 -9.81
N GLU A 480 11.29 -1.92 -10.78
CA GLU A 480 10.97 -3.11 -11.55
C GLU A 480 12.07 -4.16 -11.37
N PHE A 481 11.65 -5.37 -11.04
CA PHE A 481 12.51 -6.54 -10.91
C PHE A 481 11.97 -7.66 -11.80
N ASN A 482 12.85 -8.40 -12.47
CA ASN A 482 12.48 -9.58 -13.25
C ASN A 482 12.78 -10.84 -12.47
N ARG A 483 11.89 -11.84 -12.59
CA ARG A 483 12.09 -13.16 -12.04
C ARG A 483 13.35 -13.79 -12.64
N ARG A 484 14.21 -14.31 -11.79
CA ARG A 484 15.35 -15.12 -12.19
C ARG A 484 14.87 -16.52 -12.55
N ARG A 485 15.17 -16.96 -13.77
CA ARG A 485 14.95 -18.35 -14.19
C ARG A 485 16.22 -19.14 -13.90
N TYR A 486 16.09 -20.21 -13.11
CA TYR A 486 17.12 -21.22 -12.97
C TYR A 486 16.86 -22.27 -14.05
N ASP A 487 17.44 -22.07 -15.22
CA ASP A 487 17.37 -23.07 -16.30
C ASP A 487 18.32 -24.22 -15.95
N HIS A 488 17.84 -25.16 -15.12
CA HIS A 488 18.59 -26.35 -14.70
C HIS A 488 19.16 -27.18 -15.87
N TYR A 489 18.66 -26.99 -17.09
CA TYR A 489 19.14 -27.71 -18.28
C TYR A 489 20.53 -27.24 -18.76
N LEU A 490 20.89 -25.97 -18.54
CA LEU A 490 22.19 -25.43 -18.96
C LEU A 490 23.31 -25.74 -17.96
N ASP A 491 22.98 -25.87 -16.67
CA ASP A 491 23.95 -26.18 -15.61
C ASP A 491 24.36 -27.67 -15.57
N CYS A 492 23.68 -28.55 -16.32
CA CYS A 492 24.05 -29.96 -16.45
C CYS A 492 24.99 -30.24 -17.64
N MET A 493 25.39 -29.24 -18.42
CA MET A 493 26.30 -29.38 -19.57
C MET A 493 27.72 -28.87 -19.32
N VAL A 494 28.12 -28.69 -18.05
CA VAL A 494 29.50 -28.32 -17.67
C VAL A 494 30.21 -29.47 -16.97
#